data_AF-A0A845ZAA0-F1
#
_entry.id   AF-A0A845ZAA0-F1
#
_cell.length_a   1.000
_cell.length_b   1.000
_cell.length_c   1.000
_cell.angle_alpha   90.00
_cell.angle_beta   90.00
_cell.angle_gamma   90.00
#
_symmetry.space_group_name_H-M   'P 1'
#
loop_
_entity.id
_entity.type
_entity.pdbx_description
1 polymer ?
#
loop_
_entity_poly.entity_id
_entity_poly.type
_entity_poly.pdbx_seq_one_letter_code
_entity_poly.pdbx_strand_id
1 'polypeptide(L)' 'MQPVDYTTLIASCSELCAKWLPARLEQVYQRDRFTISIALRTLKKRGWLDISWHPQGARICIS' A
#
# COMPACT_ATOMS: atom_id res chain seq x y z
N MET A 1 -16.80 4.48 4.70
CA MET A 1 -15.55 3.78 4.35
C MET A 1 -15.95 2.38 3.94
N GLN A 2 -15.55 1.92 2.75
CA GLN A 2 -15.93 0.59 2.25
C GLN A 2 -15.13 -0.47 3.01
N PRO A 3 -15.77 -1.50 3.59
CA PRO A 3 -15.05 -2.57 4.29
C PRO A 3 -14.13 -3.29 3.30
N VAL A 4 -12.88 -3.50 3.68
CA VAL A 4 -11.93 -4.31 2.93
C VAL A 4 -12.13 -5.75 3.38
N ASP A 5 -12.84 -6.53 2.57
CA ASP A 5 -12.94 -7.97 2.78
C ASP A 5 -11.67 -8.67 2.28
N TYR A 6 -11.54 -9.96 2.60
CA TYR A 6 -10.37 -10.75 2.21
C TYR A 6 -10.20 -10.79 0.69
N THR A 7 -11.29 -10.85 -0.08
CA THR A 7 -11.27 -10.84 -1.54
C THR A 7 -10.66 -9.56 -2.07
N THR A 8 -11.07 -8.41 -1.54
CA THR A 8 -10.50 -7.10 -1.91
C THR A 8 -9.02 -7.02 -1.56
N LEU A 9 -8.62 -7.52 -0.39
CA LEU A 9 -7.22 -7.54 0.02
C LEU A 9 -6.35 -8.35 -0.96
N ILE A 10 -6.80 -9.55 -1.33
CA ILE A 10 -6.08 -10.40 -2.29
C ILE A 10 -6.00 -9.73 -3.67
N ALA A 11 -7.08 -9.09 -4.13
CA ALA A 11 -7.08 -8.35 -5.38
C ALA A 11 -6.06 -7.19 -5.36
N SER A 12 -6.03 -6.41 -4.28
CA SER A 12 -5.04 -5.32 -4.10
C SER A 12 -3.61 -5.83 -4.07
N CYS A 13 -3.33 -6.93 -3.35
CA CYS A 13 -2.01 -7.56 -3.32
C CYS A 13 -1.58 -8.06 -4.70
N SER A 14 -2.49 -8.71 -5.44
CA SER A 14 -2.22 -9.17 -6.81
C SER A 14 -1.87 -8.02 -7.74
N GLU A 15 -2.61 -6.91 -7.69
CA GLU A 15 -2.33 -5.72 -8.48
C GLU A 15 -0.98 -5.07 -8.11
N LEU A 16 -0.67 -4.98 -6.82
CA LEU A 16 0.62 -4.48 -6.33
C LEU A 16 1.78 -5.32 -6.84
N CYS A 17 1.68 -6.65 -6.72
CA CYS A 17 2.69 -7.55 -7.24
C CYS A 17 2.87 -7.39 -8.76
N ALA A 18 1.78 -7.34 -9.53
CA ALA A 18 1.84 -7.25 -10.98
C ALA A 18 2.36 -5.89 -11.50
N LYS A 19 2.03 -4.77 -10.83
CA LYS A 19 2.30 -3.41 -11.34
C LYS A 19 3.44 -2.68 -10.63
N TRP A 20 3.78 -3.07 -9.41
CA TRP A 20 4.75 -2.38 -8.58
C TRP A 20 5.95 -3.23 -8.19
N LEU A 21 5.89 -4.56 -8.33
CA LEU A 21 7.05 -5.42 -8.07
C LEU A 21 7.70 -5.91 -9.38
N PRO A 22 9.04 -6.00 -9.43
CA PRO A 22 9.99 -5.60 -8.38
C PRO A 22 10.13 -4.07 -8.28
N ALA A 23 10.19 -3.55 -7.05
CA ALA A 23 10.48 -2.15 -6.74
C ALA A 23 11.55 -2.04 -5.65
N ARG A 24 12.33 -0.97 -5.71
CA ARG A 24 13.20 -0.52 -4.61
C ARG A 24 12.36 0.25 -3.60
N LEU A 25 12.51 -0.09 -2.32
CA LEU A 25 12.01 0.70 -1.20
C LEU A 25 12.96 1.90 -1.00
N GLU A 26 12.45 3.11 -1.14
CA GLU A 26 13.25 4.35 -1.01
C GLU A 26 13.10 4.98 0.37
N GLN A 27 11.87 5.02 0.91
CA GLN A 27 11.57 5.70 2.15
C GLN A 27 10.41 5.01 2.86
N VAL A 28 10.44 5.02 4.18
CA VAL A 28 9.32 4.59 5.02
C VAL A 28 9.02 5.74 5.97
N TYR A 29 7.76 6.11 6.06
CA TYR A 29 7.30 7.19 6.92
C TYR A 29 6.01 6.78 7.63
N GLN A 30 6.01 6.80 8.95
CA GLN A 30 4.80 6.58 9.73
C GLN A 30 3.99 7.88 9.78
N ARG A 31 2.88 7.93 9.05
CA ARG A 31 2.03 9.14 8.98
C ARG A 31 1.27 9.36 10.28
N ASP A 32 0.80 8.28 10.89
CA ASP A 32 0.02 8.31 12.12
C ASP A 32 0.19 6.99 12.90
N ARG A 33 -0.51 6.84 14.02
CA ARG A 33 -0.44 5.65 14.90
C ARG A 33 -0.81 4.34 14.19
N PHE A 34 -1.53 4.41 13.09
CA PHE A 34 -2.12 3.29 12.38
C PHE A 34 -1.76 3.21 10.90
N THR A 35 -0.97 4.14 10.37
CA THR A 35 -0.69 4.22 8.94
C THR A 35 0.79 4.44 8.66
N ILE A 36 1.36 3.61 7.80
CA ILE A 36 2.71 3.77 7.23
C ILE A 36 2.60 4.00 5.73
N SER A 37 3.35 5.00 5.26
CA SER A 37 3.61 5.26 3.85
C SER A 37 4.99 4.73 3.47
N ILE A 38 5.05 3.94 2.41
CA ILE A 38 6.28 3.37 1.86
C ILE A 38 6.49 3.91 0.45
N ALA A 39 7.57 4.64 0.21
CA ALA A 39 7.95 5.07 -1.13
C ALA A 39 8.52 3.88 -1.90
N LEU A 40 7.84 3.48 -2.97
CA LEU A 40 8.25 2.45 -3.90
C LEU A 40 8.73 3.07 -5.21
N ARG A 41 9.92 2.68 -5.65
CA ARG A 41 10.50 3.05 -6.94
C ARG A 41 10.65 1.84 -7.83
N THR A 42 9.90 1.84 -8.92
CA THR A 42 10.11 0.94 -10.06
C THR A 42 11.05 1.60 -11.07
N LEU A 43 11.45 0.86 -12.10
CA LEU A 43 12.23 1.40 -13.22
C LEU A 43 11.52 2.55 -13.96
N LYS A 44 10.18 2.58 -13.96
CA LYS A 44 9.38 3.53 -14.74
C LYS A 44 8.77 4.66 -13.93
N LYS A 45 8.52 4.44 -12.63
CA LYS A 45 7.76 5.37 -11.78
C LYS A 45 8.11 5.25 -10.30
N ARG A 46 7.75 6.28 -9.55
CA ARG A 46 7.80 6.36 -8.09
C ARG A 46 6.38 6.60 -7.57
N GLY A 47 6.02 5.98 -6.46
CA GLY A 47 4.73 6.22 -5.79
C GLY A 47 4.79 5.79 -4.34
N TRP A 48 3.72 6.09 -3.60
CA TRP A 48 3.63 5.75 -2.18
C TRP A 48 2.63 4.62 -1.98
N LEU A 49 3.03 3.60 -1.22
CA LEU A 49 2.16 2.55 -0.74
C LEU A 49 1.75 2.90 0.70
N ASP A 50 0.47 3.16 0.90
CA ASP A 50 -0.10 3.40 2.22
C ASP A 50 -0.70 2.11 2.76
N ILE A 51 -0.22 1.69 3.92
CA ILE A 51 -0.72 0.55 4.68
C ILE A 51 -1.30 1.09 5.98
N SER A 52 -2.60 0.88 6.20
CA SER A 52 -3.29 1.28 7.40
C SER A 52 -3.89 0.06 8.11
N TRP A 53 -3.70 -0.02 9.43
CA TRP A 53 -4.29 -1.02 10.31
C TRP A 53 -5.25 -0.39 11.32
N HIS A 54 -5.85 0.74 10.96
CA HIS A 54 -6.87 1.38 11.79
C HIS A 54 -8.08 0.45 11.98
N PRO A 55 -8.63 0.26 13.20
CA PRO A 55 -9.72 -0.70 13.47
C PRO A 55 -10.96 -0.55 12.58
N GLN A 56 -11.25 0.69 12.16
CA GLN A 56 -12.41 1.02 11.33
C GLN A 56 -12.04 1.38 9.88
N GLY A 57 -10.75 1.36 9.53
CA GLY A 57 -10.24 1.95 8.29
C GLY A 57 -9.03 1.24 7.70
N ALA A 58 -8.85 -0.04 8.04
CA ALA A 58 -7.75 -0.85 7.55
C ALA A 58 -7.79 -0.94 6.02
N ARG A 59 -6.64 -0.69 5.37
CA ARG A 59 -6.53 -0.65 3.90
C ARG A 59 -5.08 -0.77 3.45
N ILE A 60 -4.91 -1.16 2.20
CA ILE A 60 -3.65 -1.11 1.47
C ILE A 60 -3.94 -0.42 0.13
N CYS A 61 -3.29 0.69 -0.16
CA CYS A 61 -3.52 1.42 -1.42
C CYS A 61 -2.28 2.17 -1.88
N ILE A 62 -2.24 2.48 -3.18
CA ILE A 62 -1.23 3.37 -3.76
C ILE A 62 -1.78 4.80 -3.79
N SER A 63 -0.98 5.75 -3.32
CA SER A 63 -1.25 7.18 -3.30
C SER A 63 -0.42 7.95 -4.34
#